data_AF-A0A9X1TWV4-F1
#
_entry.id   AF-A0A9X1TWV4-F1
#
_cell.length_a   1.000
_cell.length_b   1.000
_cell.length_c   1.000
_cell.angle_alpha   90.00
_cell.angle_beta   90.00
_cell.angle_gamma   90.00
#
_symmetry.space_group_name_H-M   'P 1'
#
loop_
_entity.id
_entity.type
_entity.pdbx_description
1 polymer ?
#
loop_
_entity_poly.entity_id
_entity_poly.type
_entity_poly.pdbx_seq_one_letter_code
_entity_poly.pdbx_strand_id
1 'polypeptide(L)'
;MAWAKKHPVEVTAEWVAPALLAAAASWAAWMAGLSQAATAAVGVVAVSVAIVALRFAGGAANATEAGFEPVPIEGAASTSDELLLDDPLVEIAGDSRVVQLFARTEPTPGELVLRIEDYLNDGRRAPQPDPAKPDQRPADASAALHAALANIRASLR
;
A
#
# COMPACT_ATOMS: atom_id res chain seq x y z
N MET A 1 10.35 1.66 33.61
CA MET A 1 10.02 1.10 32.27
C MET A 1 11.17 1.42 31.33
N ALA A 2 11.90 0.41 30.88
CA ALA A 2 12.94 0.60 29.86
C ALA A 2 12.24 0.84 28.52
N TRP A 3 12.37 2.04 27.96
CA TRP A 3 11.81 2.35 26.64
C TRP A 3 12.46 1.45 25.58
N ALA A 4 11.63 0.89 24.70
CA ALA A 4 12.09 0.12 23.56
C ALA A 4 13.07 0.96 22.73
N LYS A 5 14.15 0.34 22.24
CA LYS A 5 15.10 1.01 21.35
C LYS A 5 14.34 1.50 20.12
N LYS A 6 14.47 2.79 19.78
CA LYS A 6 13.89 3.37 18.55
C LYS A 6 14.28 2.53 17.34
N HIS A 7 13.33 2.33 16.43
CA HIS A 7 13.60 1.59 15.21
C HIS A 7 14.58 2.39 14.33
N PRO A 8 15.54 1.76 13.63
CA PRO A 8 16.52 2.48 12.81
C PRO A 8 15.86 3.40 11.76
N VAL A 9 14.70 3.00 11.23
CA VAL A 9 13.94 3.82 10.28
C VAL A 9 13.47 5.14 10.90
N GLU A 10 13.02 5.14 12.16
CA GLU A 10 12.60 6.36 12.85
C GLU A 10 13.77 7.31 13.04
N VAL A 11 14.93 6.78 13.44
CA VAL A 11 16.16 7.57 13.58
C VAL A 11 16.55 8.19 12.24
N THR A 12 16.46 7.45 11.13
CA THR A 12 16.73 8.02 9.81
C THR A 12 15.73 9.10 9.41
N ALA A 13 14.43 8.90 9.67
CA ALA A 13 13.40 9.88 9.37
C ALA A 13 13.58 11.18 10.17
N GLU A 14 13.96 11.08 11.45
CA GLU A 14 14.22 12.24 12.33
C GLU A 14 15.33 13.15 11.79
N TRP A 15 16.31 12.62 11.05
CA TRP A 15 17.41 13.41 10.47
C TRP A 15 17.16 13.83 9.02
N VAL A 16 16.56 12.96 8.21
CA VAL A 16 16.34 13.23 6.78
C VAL A 16 15.29 14.33 6.58
N ALA A 17 14.19 14.29 7.34
CA ALA A 17 13.11 15.27 7.21
C ALA A 17 13.56 16.73 7.45
N PRO A 18 14.24 17.10 8.57
CA PRO A 18 14.69 18.46 8.78
C PRO A 18 15.77 18.89 7.78
N ALA A 19 16.62 17.96 7.32
CA ALA A 19 17.63 18.26 6.30
C ALA A 19 16.99 18.63 4.95
N LEU A 20 15.98 17.88 4.50
CA LEU A 20 15.24 18.18 3.27
C LEU A 20 14.49 19.51 3.36
N LEU A 21 13.84 19.77 4.50
CA LEU A 21 13.14 21.04 4.73
C LEU A 21 14.13 22.23 4.66
N ALA A 22 15.29 22.10 5.29
CA ALA A 22 16.29 23.16 5.30
C ALA A 22 16.91 23.41 3.93
N ALA A 23 17.14 22.35 3.14
CA ALA A 23 17.58 22.47 1.76
C ALA A 23 16.54 23.21 0.91
N ALA A 24 15.26 22.86 1.04
CA ALA A 24 14.16 23.52 0.33
C ALA A 24 14.02 25.00 0.73
N ALA A 25 14.10 25.31 2.03
CA ALA A 25 14.01 26.67 2.54
C ALA A 25 15.20 27.53 2.08
N SER A 26 16.41 26.97 2.09
CA SER A 26 17.62 27.63 1.59
C SER A 26 17.53 27.88 0.07
N TRP A 27 17.06 26.89 -0.69
CA TRP A 27 16.83 27.04 -2.13
C TRP A 27 15.83 28.16 -2.44
N ALA A 28 14.70 28.19 -1.72
CA ALA A 28 13.70 29.24 -1.88
C ALA A 28 14.25 30.63 -1.54
N ALA A 29 15.05 30.75 -0.47
CA ALA A 29 15.69 32.01 -0.09
C ALA A 29 16.70 32.48 -1.16
N TRP A 30 17.46 31.57 -1.73
CA TRP A 30 18.37 31.88 -2.83
C TRP A 30 17.62 32.39 -4.07
N MET A 31 16.53 31.70 -4.45
CA MET A 31 15.68 32.12 -5.58
C MET A 31 15.01 33.48 -5.36
N ALA A 32 14.77 33.86 -4.11
CA ALA A 32 14.24 35.18 -3.75
C ALA A 32 15.30 36.29 -3.73
N GLY A 33 16.56 35.99 -4.08
CA GLY A 33 17.64 36.97 -4.19
C GLY A 33 18.27 37.37 -2.86
N LEU A 34 18.09 36.57 -1.80
CA LEU A 34 18.78 36.82 -0.54
C LEU A 34 20.29 36.60 -0.67
N SER A 35 21.06 37.31 0.17
CA SER A 35 22.51 37.13 0.25
C SER A 35 22.86 35.71 0.71
N GLN A 36 24.05 35.22 0.37
CA GLN A 36 24.52 33.90 0.77
C GLN A 36 24.45 33.68 2.29
N ALA A 37 24.77 34.72 3.07
CA ALA A 37 24.68 34.69 4.53
C ALA A 37 23.23 34.56 5.02
N ALA A 38 22.29 35.26 4.41
CA ALA A 38 20.88 35.17 4.77
C ALA A 38 20.27 33.82 4.38
N THR A 39 20.64 33.27 3.22
CA THR A 39 20.22 31.93 2.80
C THR A 39 20.70 30.83 3.76
N ALA A 40 21.96 30.90 4.20
CA ALA A 40 22.49 29.97 5.19
C ALA A 40 21.76 30.10 6.54
N ALA A 41 21.46 31.32 6.98
CA ALA A 41 20.70 31.56 8.20
C ALA A 41 19.29 30.95 8.14
N VAL A 42 18.59 31.10 7.00
CA VAL A 42 17.27 30.48 6.79
C VAL A 42 17.33 28.96 6.89
N GLY A 43 18.34 28.32 6.30
CA GLY A 43 18.55 26.88 6.42
C GLY A 43 18.74 26.42 7.87
N VAL A 44 19.60 27.09 8.63
CA VAL A 44 19.85 26.76 10.05
C VAL A 44 18.60 26.94 10.91
N VAL A 45 17.84 28.02 10.68
CA VAL A 45 16.57 28.26 11.38
C VAL A 45 15.55 27.18 11.02
N ALA A 46 15.45 26.79 9.75
CA ALA A 46 14.54 25.73 9.31
C ALA A 46 14.85 24.38 9.96
N VAL A 47 16.14 23.96 10.02
CA VAL A 47 16.54 22.74 10.76
C VAL A 47 16.14 22.84 12.23
N SER A 48 16.47 23.95 12.89
CA SER A 48 16.24 24.14 14.32
C SER A 48 14.74 24.09 14.66
N VAL A 49 13.91 24.79 13.88
CA VAL A 49 12.46 24.78 14.02
C VAL A 49 11.89 23.38 13.77
N ALA A 50 12.37 22.68 12.73
CA ALA A 50 11.91 21.33 12.42
C ALA A 50 12.25 20.33 13.53
N ILE A 51 13.45 20.38 14.11
CA ILE A 51 13.85 19.52 15.24
C ILE A 51 12.98 19.83 16.47
N VAL A 52 12.75 21.10 16.78
CA VAL A 52 11.90 21.50 17.90
C VAL A 52 10.46 21.02 17.67
N ALA A 53 9.91 21.24 16.47
CA ALA A 53 8.59 20.79 16.09
C ALA A 53 8.47 19.26 16.18
N LEU A 54 9.46 18.50 15.71
CA LEU A 54 9.52 17.05 15.84
C LEU A 54 9.59 16.58 17.29
N ARG A 55 10.27 17.32 18.19
CA ARG A 55 10.28 16.97 19.62
C ARG A 55 8.96 17.25 20.31
N PHE A 56 8.30 18.35 19.99
CA PHE A 56 6.97 18.65 20.52
C PHE A 56 5.91 17.71 19.94
N ALA A 57 5.95 17.45 18.63
CA ALA A 57 5.03 16.53 17.95
C ALA A 57 5.29 15.06 18.31
N GLY A 58 6.56 14.65 18.46
CA GLY A 58 6.95 13.31 18.87
C GLY A 58 6.69 13.04 20.35
N GLY A 59 6.73 14.06 21.22
CA GLY A 59 6.18 13.97 22.58
C GLY A 59 4.65 13.85 22.59
N ALA A 60 3.98 14.39 21.58
CA ALA A 60 2.55 14.30 21.37
C ALA A 60 2.09 13.06 20.57
N ALA A 61 3.00 12.23 20.05
CA ALA A 61 2.64 10.93 19.47
C ALA A 61 2.02 10.00 20.52
N ASN A 62 2.31 10.24 21.80
CA ASN A 62 1.62 9.61 22.95
C ASN A 62 0.38 10.40 23.41
N ALA A 63 0.16 11.63 22.90
CA ALA A 63 -1.01 12.45 23.23
C ALA A 63 -2.20 12.19 22.28
N THR A 64 -1.96 11.47 21.17
CA THR A 64 -3.00 10.96 20.27
C THR A 64 -3.33 9.48 20.52
N GLU A 65 -3.09 8.95 21.72
CA GLU A 65 -4.04 7.98 22.24
C GLU A 65 -5.31 8.77 22.56
N ALA A 66 -6.23 8.80 21.59
CA ALA A 66 -7.53 9.44 21.74
C ALA A 66 -8.27 8.81 22.93
N GLY A 67 -8.13 9.39 24.12
CA GLY A 67 -9.01 9.21 25.28
C GLY A 67 -9.49 7.78 25.56
N PHE A 68 -8.64 6.76 25.35
CA PHE A 68 -8.96 5.42 25.79
C PHE A 68 -8.70 5.37 27.28
N GLU A 69 -9.73 5.71 28.06
CA GLU A 69 -9.77 5.36 29.47
C GLU A 69 -9.82 3.83 29.55
N PRO A 70 -8.79 3.17 30.11
CA PRO A 70 -8.79 1.72 30.21
C PRO A 70 -9.97 1.30 31.10
N VAL A 71 -10.99 0.72 30.49
CA VAL A 71 -12.13 0.19 31.23
C VAL A 71 -11.62 -0.97 32.10
N PRO A 72 -11.83 -0.94 33.43
CA PRO A 72 -11.46 -2.05 34.28
C PRO A 72 -12.30 -3.27 33.86
N ILE A 73 -11.65 -4.28 33.30
CA ILE A 73 -12.28 -5.56 33.00
C ILE A 73 -12.46 -6.28 34.33
N GLU A 74 -13.67 -6.26 34.87
CA GLU A 74 -14.06 -7.07 36.03
C GLU A 74 -13.83 -8.56 35.68
N GLY A 75 -12.76 -9.14 36.22
CA GLY A 75 -12.38 -10.53 35.95
C GLY A 75 -10.95 -10.74 35.45
N ALA A 76 -10.13 -9.69 35.30
CA ALA A 76 -8.70 -9.85 35.03
C ALA A 76 -7.96 -10.39 36.27
N ALA A 77 -8.18 -11.68 36.56
CA ALA A 77 -7.34 -12.44 37.45
C ALA A 77 -5.91 -12.42 36.90
N SER A 78 -5.03 -11.85 37.71
CA SER A 78 -3.57 -11.92 37.67
C SER A 78 -2.97 -13.03 36.78
N THR A 79 -2.28 -12.61 35.72
CA THR A 79 -1.01 -13.20 35.23
C THR A 79 -0.90 -14.72 35.28
N SER A 80 -1.57 -15.47 34.39
CA SER A 80 -1.12 -16.78 33.86
C SER A 80 -2.15 -17.53 33.00
N ASP A 81 -3.40 -17.06 32.87
CA ASP A 81 -4.31 -17.62 31.86
C ASP A 81 -3.99 -17.01 30.49
N GLU A 82 -2.98 -17.59 29.84
CA GLU A 82 -2.80 -17.48 28.40
C GLU A 82 -4.14 -17.88 27.76
N LEU A 83 -4.73 -17.00 26.96
CA LEU A 83 -5.96 -17.27 26.22
C LEU A 83 -5.67 -18.41 25.23
N LEU A 84 -5.75 -19.65 25.69
CA LEU A 84 -5.75 -20.83 24.86
C LEU A 84 -7.02 -20.78 24.02
N LEU A 85 -6.87 -20.56 22.72
CA LEU A 85 -7.94 -20.76 21.75
C LEU A 85 -8.20 -22.27 21.64
N ASP A 86 -8.81 -22.84 22.66
CA ASP A 86 -9.24 -24.24 22.72
C ASP A 86 -10.61 -24.46 22.05
N ASP A 87 -11.21 -23.40 21.49
CA ASP A 87 -12.48 -23.52 20.79
C ASP A 87 -12.25 -24.31 19.49
N PRO A 88 -12.82 -25.53 19.35
CA PRO A 88 -12.63 -26.32 18.15
C PRO A 88 -13.13 -25.52 16.95
N LEU A 89 -12.23 -25.27 15.99
CA LEU A 89 -12.58 -24.68 14.70
C LEU A 89 -13.74 -25.50 14.10
N VAL A 90 -14.94 -24.92 14.11
CA VAL A 90 -16.12 -25.54 13.51
C VAL A 90 -15.80 -25.75 12.04
N GLU A 91 -15.79 -27.01 11.59
CA GLU A 91 -15.65 -27.34 10.18
C GLU A 91 -16.82 -26.71 9.41
N ILE A 92 -16.55 -25.62 8.70
CA ILE A 92 -17.55 -24.90 7.93
C ILE A 92 -17.85 -25.73 6.68
N ALA A 93 -19.12 -26.06 6.47
CA ALA A 93 -19.56 -26.78 5.28
C ALA A 93 -19.16 -26.00 4.01
N GLY A 94 -18.66 -26.71 2.99
CA GLY A 94 -18.12 -26.09 1.76
C GLY A 94 -19.16 -25.36 0.91
N ASP A 95 -20.44 -25.59 1.17
CA ASP A 95 -21.58 -24.87 0.59
C ASP A 95 -21.94 -23.59 1.37
N SER A 96 -21.27 -23.31 2.49
CA SER A 96 -21.47 -22.07 3.25
C SER A 96 -21.23 -20.86 2.36
N ARG A 97 -22.18 -19.91 2.41
CA ARG A 97 -22.14 -18.67 1.63
C ARG A 97 -20.83 -17.90 1.82
N VAL A 98 -20.24 -17.94 3.02
CA VAL A 98 -18.96 -17.30 3.31
C VAL A 98 -17.82 -18.00 2.57
N VAL A 99 -17.80 -19.34 2.54
CA VAL A 99 -16.81 -20.11 1.78
C VAL A 99 -16.96 -19.86 0.28
N GLN A 100 -18.20 -19.79 -0.23
CA GLN A 100 -18.46 -19.49 -1.65
C GLN A 100 -18.06 -18.06 -2.05
N LEU A 101 -18.19 -17.08 -1.15
CA LEU A 101 -17.73 -15.70 -1.37
C LEU A 101 -16.21 -15.59 -1.57
N PHE A 102 -15.46 -16.45 -0.89
CA PHE A 102 -14.01 -16.54 -1.01
C PHE A 102 -13.54 -17.70 -1.88
N ALA A 103 -14.47 -18.42 -2.52
CA ALA A 103 -14.14 -19.44 -3.50
C ALA A 103 -13.46 -18.76 -4.69
N ARG A 104 -12.22 -19.15 -4.96
CA ARG A 104 -11.41 -18.52 -6.00
C ARG A 104 -12.05 -18.79 -7.36
N THR A 105 -12.57 -17.74 -7.97
CA THR A 105 -13.04 -17.78 -9.37
C THR A 105 -11.88 -17.59 -10.34
N GLU A 106 -10.79 -16.97 -9.89
CA GLU A 106 -9.60 -16.69 -10.68
C GLU A 106 -8.46 -17.66 -10.34
N PRO A 107 -7.68 -18.09 -11.35
CA PRO A 107 -6.55 -19.00 -11.13
C PRO A 107 -5.50 -18.34 -10.24
N THR A 108 -4.85 -19.15 -9.41
CA THR A 108 -3.76 -18.66 -8.56
C THR A 108 -2.55 -18.27 -9.41
N PRO A 109 -1.65 -17.38 -8.93
CA PRO A 109 -0.44 -17.05 -9.67
C PRO A 109 0.41 -18.28 -10.06
N GLY A 110 0.47 -19.31 -9.20
CA GLY A 110 1.16 -20.56 -9.51
C GLY A 110 0.48 -21.37 -10.62
N GLU A 111 -0.84 -21.47 -10.60
CA GLU A 111 -1.63 -22.11 -11.67
C GLU A 111 -1.52 -21.37 -13.00
N LEU A 112 -1.39 -20.05 -12.97
CA LEU A 112 -1.13 -19.23 -14.16
C LEU A 112 0.24 -19.54 -14.76
N VAL A 113 1.27 -19.65 -13.92
CA VAL A 113 2.63 -20.02 -14.38
C VAL A 113 2.60 -21.39 -15.04
N LEU A 114 1.99 -22.39 -14.39
CA LEU A 114 1.86 -23.74 -14.96
C LEU A 114 1.08 -23.72 -16.28
N ARG A 115 0.00 -22.95 -16.38
CA ARG A 115 -0.78 -22.82 -17.62
C ARG A 115 0.02 -22.15 -18.74
N ILE A 116 0.86 -21.16 -18.43
CA ILE A 116 1.74 -20.50 -19.39
C ILE A 116 2.83 -21.48 -19.85
N GLU A 117 3.44 -22.22 -18.94
CA GLU A 117 4.44 -23.24 -19.24
C GLU A 117 3.85 -24.34 -20.14
N ASP A 118 2.66 -24.86 -19.80
CA ASP A 118 1.92 -25.82 -20.64
C ASP A 118 1.66 -25.23 -22.03
N TYR A 119 1.17 -23.99 -22.11
CA TYR A 119 0.88 -23.33 -23.39
C TYR A 119 2.14 -23.15 -24.27
N LEU A 120 3.27 -22.81 -23.67
CA LEU A 120 4.53 -22.64 -24.36
C LEU A 120 5.14 -23.99 -24.79
N ASN A 121 4.95 -25.02 -23.97
CA ASN A 121 5.41 -26.37 -24.27
C ASN A 121 4.56 -27.05 -25.35
N ASP A 122 3.26 -26.77 -25.42
CA ASP A 122 2.35 -27.46 -26.34
C ASP A 122 2.45 -27.00 -27.79
N GLY A 123 3.07 -25.85 -28.08
CA GLY A 123 3.58 -25.41 -29.39
C GLY A 123 2.66 -25.40 -30.64
N ARG A 124 1.50 -26.08 -30.65
CA ARG A 124 0.64 -26.36 -31.83
C ARG A 124 -0.79 -26.80 -31.47
N ARG A 125 -1.44 -26.16 -30.50
CA ARG A 125 -2.91 -26.24 -30.42
C ARG A 125 -3.48 -24.88 -30.08
N ALA A 126 -3.88 -24.16 -31.12
CA ALA A 126 -4.90 -23.13 -30.93
C ALA A 126 -6.11 -23.80 -30.22
N PRO A 127 -6.72 -23.15 -29.22
CA PRO A 127 -7.87 -23.70 -28.53
C PRO A 127 -8.93 -24.05 -29.58
N GLN A 128 -9.26 -25.32 -29.69
CA GLN A 128 -10.40 -25.75 -30.49
C GLN A 128 -11.63 -25.11 -29.84
N PRO A 129 -12.41 -24.29 -30.56
CA PRO A 129 -13.54 -23.59 -29.99
C PRO A 129 -14.50 -24.63 -29.39
N ASP A 130 -14.80 -24.42 -28.12
CA ASP A 130 -15.71 -25.24 -27.35
C ASP A 130 -17.10 -25.18 -28.04
N PRO A 131 -17.67 -26.30 -28.52
CA PRO A 131 -18.93 -26.28 -29.28
C PRO A 131 -20.12 -25.75 -28.47
N ALA A 132 -19.96 -25.58 -27.16
CA ALA A 132 -20.94 -24.99 -26.25
C ALA A 132 -20.99 -23.45 -26.24
N LYS A 133 -20.06 -22.74 -26.92
CA LYS A 133 -20.03 -21.26 -26.96
C LYS A 133 -19.94 -20.73 -28.40
N PRO A 134 -21.07 -20.60 -29.12
CA PRO A 134 -21.09 -20.23 -30.54
C PRO A 134 -20.60 -18.80 -30.85
N ASP A 135 -20.48 -17.91 -29.86
CA ASP A 135 -20.18 -16.49 -30.08
C ASP A 135 -18.71 -16.09 -29.86
N GLN A 136 -17.82 -17.02 -29.51
CA GLN A 136 -16.39 -16.72 -29.37
C GLN A 136 -15.64 -16.85 -30.70
N ARG A 137 -16.17 -16.25 -31.77
CA ARG A 137 -15.28 -15.86 -32.85
C ARG A 137 -14.43 -14.71 -32.31
N PRO A 138 -13.09 -14.77 -32.36
CA PRO A 138 -12.28 -13.63 -32.00
C PRO A 138 -12.75 -12.47 -32.89
N ALA A 139 -13.35 -11.46 -32.26
CA ALA A 139 -13.73 -10.24 -32.95
C ALA A 139 -12.49 -9.78 -33.70
N ASP A 140 -12.60 -9.69 -35.02
CA ASP A 140 -11.46 -9.44 -35.90
C ASP A 140 -10.73 -8.19 -35.40
N ALA A 141 -9.55 -8.38 -34.80
CA ALA A 141 -8.86 -7.32 -34.07
C ALA A 141 -8.58 -6.11 -34.97
N SER A 142 -8.43 -6.36 -36.27
CA SER A 142 -8.31 -5.34 -37.30
C SER A 142 -9.56 -4.47 -37.43
N ALA A 143 -10.76 -5.06 -37.33
CA ALA A 143 -12.02 -4.31 -37.37
C ALA A 143 -12.20 -3.42 -36.13
N ALA A 144 -11.83 -3.93 -34.93
CA ALA A 144 -11.87 -3.16 -33.69
C ALA A 144 -10.89 -1.97 -33.72
N LEU A 145 -9.67 -2.17 -34.24
CA LEU A 145 -8.69 -1.11 -34.40
C LEU A 145 -9.16 -0.03 -35.39
N HIS A 146 -9.75 -0.44 -36.52
CA HIS A 146 -10.30 0.49 -37.50
C HIS A 146 -11.44 1.33 -36.92
N ALA A 147 -12.32 0.74 -36.13
CA ALA A 147 -13.41 1.46 -35.46
C ALA A 147 -12.86 2.48 -34.44
N ALA A 148 -11.85 2.12 -33.66
CA ALA A 148 -11.22 3.02 -32.70
C ALA A 148 -10.56 4.23 -33.39
N LEU A 149 -9.84 4.01 -34.49
CA LEU A 149 -9.20 5.08 -35.27
C LEU A 149 -10.22 6.01 -35.93
N ALA A 150 -11.33 5.46 -36.42
CA ALA A 150 -12.41 6.27 -36.98
C ALA A 150 -13.02 7.22 -35.93
N ASN A 151 -13.17 6.75 -34.69
CA ASN A 151 -13.71 7.56 -33.60
C ASN A 151 -12.75 8.70 -33.18
N ILE A 152 -11.44 8.41 -33.08
CA ILE A 152 -10.41 9.42 -32.80
C ILE A 152 -10.38 10.49 -33.91
N ARG A 153 -10.56 10.08 -35.17
CA ARG A 153 -10.61 11.04 -36.29
C ARG A 153 -11.85 11.93 -36.25
N ALA A 154 -12.99 11.39 -35.81
CA ALA A 154 -14.22 12.14 -35.66
C ALA A 154 -14.14 13.16 -34.52
N SER A 155 -13.45 12.84 -33.41
CA SER A 155 -13.30 13.74 -32.26
C SER A 155 -12.36 14.93 -32.49
N LEU A 156 -11.57 14.91 -33.57
CA LEU A 156 -10.59 15.96 -33.91
C LEU A 156 -11.10 16.96 -34.95
N ARG A 157 -12.35 16.79 -35.43
CA ARG A 157 -13.05 17.75 -36.30
C ARG A 157 -14.08 18.52 -35.51
#